data_AF-A0A2E8VR29-F1
#
_entry.id   AF-A0A2E8VR29-F1
#
_cell.length_a   1.000
_cell.length_b   1.000
_cell.length_c   1.000
_cell.angle_alpha   90.00
_cell.angle_beta   90.00
_cell.angle_gamma   90.00
#
_symmetry.space_group_name_H-M   'P 1'
#
loop_
_entity.id
_entity.type
_entity.pdbx_description
1 polymer ?
#
loop_
_entity_poly.entity_id
_entity_poly.type
_entity_poly.pdbx_seq_one_letter_code
_entity_poly.pdbx_strand_id
1 'polypeptide(L)'
;MLTATLWFLLEELELRTIFIHTHESGIRLKQIRYGAPPKSIYSDLPKRFCFRPTHNGPSFLLDTKDRHIDSLFDDPETRWHVHTL
;
A
#
# COMPACT_ATOMS: atom_id res chain seq x y z
N MET A 1 12.26 -1.96 -11.59
CA MET A 1 10.92 -2.59 -11.64
C MET A 1 9.83 -1.60 -11.29
N LEU A 2 9.80 -0.98 -10.10
CA LEU A 2 8.71 -0.06 -9.71
C LEU A 2 8.47 1.10 -10.68
N THR A 3 9.51 1.73 -11.24
CA THR A 3 9.35 2.80 -12.25
C THR A 3 8.54 2.34 -13.46
N ALA A 4 8.85 1.16 -14.01
CA ALA A 4 8.16 0.61 -15.16
C ALA A 4 6.70 0.27 -14.82
N THR A 5 6.47 -0.25 -13.61
CA THR A 5 5.12 -0.49 -13.11
C THR A 5 4.32 0.80 -13.01
N LEU A 6 4.87 1.87 -12.42
CA LEU A 6 4.18 3.14 -12.30
C LEU A 6 3.89 3.75 -13.67
N TRP A 7 4.86 3.76 -14.59
CA TRP A 7 4.63 4.22 -15.95
C TRP A 7 3.47 3.49 -16.62
N PHE A 8 3.43 2.16 -16.52
CA PHE A 8 2.34 1.37 -17.08
C PHE A 8 0.98 1.68 -16.42
N LEU A 9 0.93 1.76 -15.09
CA LEU A 9 -0.32 2.07 -14.38
C LEU A 9 -0.84 3.47 -14.73
N LEU A 10 0.06 4.44 -14.93
CA LEU A 10 -0.29 5.84 -15.17
C LEU A 10 -0.60 6.13 -16.64
N GLU A 11 0.23 5.65 -17.56
CA GLU A 11 0.17 6.01 -18.98
C GLU A 11 -0.69 5.02 -19.79
N GLU A 12 -0.65 3.73 -19.46
CA GLU A 12 -1.36 2.69 -20.23
C GLU A 12 -2.72 2.34 -19.62
N LEU A 13 -2.84 2.35 -18.28
CA LEU A 13 -4.10 2.05 -17.59
C LEU A 13 -4.82 3.30 -17.05
N GLU A 14 -4.20 4.47 -17.15
CA GLU A 14 -4.74 5.76 -16.69
C GLU A 14 -5.18 5.80 -15.21
N LEU A 15 -4.56 4.97 -14.36
CA LEU A 15 -4.87 4.91 -12.93
C LEU A 15 -4.26 6.08 -12.18
N ARG A 16 -5.08 7.01 -11.69
CA ARG A 16 -4.58 8.24 -11.05
C ARG A 16 -4.32 8.14 -9.56
N THR A 17 -4.81 7.10 -8.91
CA THR A 17 -4.59 6.87 -7.47
C THR A 17 -4.00 5.49 -7.26
N ILE A 18 -2.77 5.47 -6.75
CA ILE A 18 -2.00 4.24 -6.54
C ILE A 18 -1.69 4.12 -5.06
N PHE A 19 -2.02 2.96 -4.48
CA PHE A 19 -1.73 2.63 -3.10
C PHE A 19 -0.60 1.61 -3.01
N ILE A 20 0.28 1.78 -2.03
CA ILE A 20 1.30 0.82 -1.63
C ILE A 20 1.16 0.56 -0.13
N HIS A 21 1.34 -0.69 0.28
CA HIS A 21 1.35 -1.08 1.68
C HIS A 21 2.61 -0.58 2.40
N THR A 22 2.47 -0.26 3.67
CA THR A 22 3.59 -0.29 4.63
C THR A 22 4.04 -1.73 4.88
N HIS A 23 5.14 -1.89 5.61
CA HIS A 23 5.60 -3.21 6.02
C HIS A 23 4.54 -3.92 6.89
N GLU A 24 3.96 -3.18 7.82
CA GLU A 24 2.96 -3.63 8.79
C GLU A 24 1.65 -4.03 8.09
N SER A 25 1.07 -3.11 7.28
CA SER A 25 -0.15 -3.41 6.52
C SER A 25 0.07 -4.52 5.48
N GLY A 26 1.26 -4.62 4.89
CA GLY A 26 1.59 -5.65 3.91
C GLY A 26 1.66 -7.05 4.50
N ILE A 27 2.29 -7.20 5.68
CA ILE A 27 2.33 -8.46 6.43
C ILE A 27 0.92 -8.90 6.78
N ARG A 28 0.12 -7.97 7.30
CA ARG A 28 -1.23 -8.26 7.78
C ARG A 28 -2.15 -8.61 6.61
N LEU A 29 -2.24 -7.77 5.58
CA LEU A 29 -3.11 -8.04 4.41
C LEU A 29 -2.79 -9.39 3.75
N LYS A 30 -1.50 -9.75 3.67
CA LYS A 30 -1.05 -10.99 3.03
C LYS A 30 -0.93 -12.18 4.00
N GLN A 31 -1.32 -11.99 5.26
CA GLN A 31 -1.22 -12.98 6.33
C GLN A 31 0.17 -13.67 6.41
N ILE A 32 1.25 -12.89 6.22
CA ILE A 32 2.62 -13.41 6.22
C ILE A 32 3.00 -13.77 7.66
N ARG A 33 3.19 -15.07 7.93
CA ARG A 33 3.57 -15.57 9.26
C ARG A 33 5.06 -15.79 9.44
N TYR A 34 5.78 -16.03 8.34
CA TYR A 34 7.21 -16.33 8.33
C TYR A 34 7.90 -15.58 7.19
N GLY A 35 9.16 -15.18 7.40
CA GLY A 35 9.95 -14.53 6.35
C GLY A 35 9.42 -13.15 5.95
N ALA A 36 9.15 -12.30 6.93
CA ALA A 36 8.69 -10.94 6.69
C ALA A 36 9.65 -10.20 5.73
N PRO A 37 9.12 -9.45 4.74
CA PRO A 37 9.96 -8.81 3.74
C PRO A 37 10.77 -7.66 4.37
N PRO A 38 11.96 -7.32 3.86
CA PRO A 38 12.80 -6.27 4.46
C PRO A 38 12.05 -4.93 4.59
N LYS A 39 12.10 -4.32 5.78
CA LYS A 39 11.44 -3.03 6.07
C LYS A 39 11.86 -1.90 5.11
N SER A 40 13.13 -1.90 4.69
CA SER A 40 13.71 -0.89 3.80
C SER A 40 12.97 -0.74 2.46
N ILE A 41 12.37 -1.82 1.96
CA ILE A 41 11.57 -1.82 0.73
C ILE A 41 10.31 -0.96 0.89
N TYR A 42 9.74 -0.91 2.09
CA TYR A 42 8.48 -0.21 2.35
C TYR A 42 8.69 1.15 3.02
N SER A 43 9.88 1.45 3.56
CA SER A 43 10.18 2.74 4.18
C SER A 43 10.75 3.77 3.20
N ASP A 44 11.67 3.35 2.33
CA ASP A 44 12.50 4.28 1.55
C ASP A 44 12.06 4.36 0.10
N LEU A 45 11.67 3.22 -0.47
CA LEU A 45 11.25 3.14 -1.86
C LEU A 45 10.01 4.01 -2.14
N PRO A 46 8.92 3.96 -1.34
CA PRO A 46 7.74 4.77 -1.62
C PRO A 46 8.05 6.27 -1.59
N LYS A 47 8.91 6.71 -0.65
CA LYS A 47 9.34 8.11 -0.55
C LYS A 47 10.07 8.59 -1.80
N ARG A 48 10.95 7.76 -2.37
CA ARG A 48 11.69 8.07 -3.61
C ARG A 48 10.77 8.23 -4.82
N PHE A 49 9.61 7.58 -4.80
CA PHE A 49 8.56 7.71 -5.82
C PHE A 49 7.44 8.66 -5.38
N CYS A 50 7.71 9.58 -4.46
CA CYS A 50 6.79 10.64 -4.03
C CYS A 50 5.45 10.15 -3.42
N PHE A 51 5.38 8.90 -2.96
CA PHE A 51 4.23 8.45 -2.20
C PHE A 51 4.17 9.13 -0.83
N ARG A 52 2.96 9.48 -0.40
CA ARG A 52 2.69 10.13 0.89
C ARG A 52 2.00 9.16 1.84
N PRO A 53 2.29 9.20 3.15
CA PRO A 53 1.53 8.41 4.12
C PRO A 53 0.07 8.86 4.16
N THR A 54 -0.86 7.90 4.26
CA THR A 54 -2.29 8.15 4.41
C THR A 54 -2.93 7.10 5.32
N HIS A 55 -3.98 7.50 6.02
CA HIS A 55 -4.86 6.59 6.76
C HIS A 55 -6.03 6.10 5.90
N ASN A 56 -6.35 6.83 4.83
CA ASN A 56 -7.39 6.46 3.88
C ASN A 56 -6.79 5.47 2.87
N GLY A 57 -6.83 4.19 3.21
CA GLY A 57 -6.44 3.10 2.31
C GLY A 57 -7.39 2.94 1.12
N PRO A 58 -7.16 1.94 0.26
CA PRO A 58 -7.99 1.70 -0.91
C PRO A 58 -9.42 1.34 -0.51
N SER A 59 -10.41 2.12 -0.96
CA SER A 59 -11.81 1.95 -0.58
C SER A 59 -12.39 0.58 -0.97
N PHE A 60 -11.89 -0.03 -2.05
CA PHE A 60 -12.33 -1.37 -2.46
C PHE A 60 -11.96 -2.47 -1.45
N LEU A 61 -11.03 -2.22 -0.52
CA LEU A 61 -10.75 -3.15 0.58
C LEU A 61 -11.74 -3.00 1.75
N LEU A 62 -12.46 -1.88 1.86
CA LEU A 62 -13.45 -1.64 2.91
C LEU A 62 -14.77 -2.40 2.66
N ASP A 63 -15.03 -2.85 1.44
CA ASP A 63 -16.26 -3.56 1.08
C ASP A 63 -16.20 -5.07 1.39
N THR A 64 -15.17 -5.50 2.13
CA THR A 64 -15.02 -6.90 2.55
C THR A 64 -15.72 -7.17 3.87
N LYS A 65 -16.14 -8.42 4.11
CA LYS A 65 -16.63 -8.87 5.43
C LYS A 65 -15.52 -9.38 6.34
N ASP A 66 -14.27 -9.26 5.91
CA ASP A 66 -13.10 -9.72 6.65
C ASP A 66 -12.66 -8.67 7.68
N ARG A 67 -12.99 -8.94 8.94
CA ARG A 67 -12.59 -8.11 10.10
C ARG A 67 -11.09 -7.86 10.18
N HIS A 68 -10.28 -8.78 9.66
CA HIS A 68 -8.84 -8.62 9.65
C HIS A 68 -8.39 -7.51 8.68
N ILE A 69 -9.11 -7.33 7.58
CA ILE A 69 -8.88 -6.25 6.62
C ILE A 69 -9.46 -4.94 7.17
N ASP A 70 -10.66 -4.96 7.74
CA ASP A 70 -11.28 -3.76 8.34
C ASP A 70 -10.35 -3.09 9.37
N SER A 71 -9.78 -3.92 10.24
CA SER A 71 -8.85 -3.46 11.26
C SER A 71 -7.54 -2.85 10.73
N LEU A 72 -7.25 -2.91 9.43
CA LEU A 72 -6.14 -2.17 8.79
C LEU A 72 -6.42 -0.67 8.65
N PHE A 73 -7.69 -0.29 8.69
CA PHE A 73 -8.12 1.11 8.54
C PHE A 73 -8.23 1.82 9.89
N ASP A 74 -8.41 1.06 10.96
CA ASP A 74 -8.50 1.58 12.33
C ASP A 74 -7.12 1.80 12.98
N ASP A 75 -6.12 0.98 12.59
CA ASP A 75 -4.82 0.94 13.24
C ASP A 75 -3.87 2.01 12.66
N PRO A 76 -3.34 2.94 13.51
CA PRO A 76 -2.45 4.01 13.06
C PRO A 76 -1.06 3.52 12.63
N GLU A 77 -0.67 2.28 12.92
CA GLU A 77 0.57 1.65 12.42
C GLU A 77 0.41 1.05 11.02
N THR A 78 -0.80 0.64 10.62
CA THR A 78 -1.09 0.03 9.31
C THR A 78 -1.41 1.06 8.23
N ARG A 79 -0.74 2.23 8.29
CA ARG A 79 -0.88 3.30 7.29
C ARG A 79 -0.58 2.78 5.89
N TRP A 80 -1.05 3.53 4.92
CA TRP A 80 -0.83 3.29 3.50
C TRP A 80 0.08 4.36 2.94
N HIS A 81 0.69 4.06 1.81
CA HIS A 81 1.35 5.04 0.97
C HIS A 81 0.47 5.30 -0.25
N VAL A 82 0.19 6.56 -0.55
CA VAL A 82 -0.62 6.97 -1.71
C VAL A 82 0.17 7.88 -2.63
N HIS A 83 0.04 7.64 -3.93
CA HIS A 83 0.49 8.53 -4.99
C HIS A 83 -0.73 8.93 -5.82
N THR A 84 -0.91 10.24 -6.00
CA THR A 84 -2.01 10.82 -6.76
C THR A 84 -1.45 11.77 -7.80
N LEU A 85 -1.89 11.65 -9.06
CA LEU A 85 -1.60 12.57 -10.16
C LEU A 85 -2.85 13.26 -10.67
#